data_AF-A0A926D2G6-F1
#
_entry.id   AF-A0A926D2G6-F1
#
_cell.length_a   1.000
_cell.length_b   1.000
_cell.length_c   1.000
_cell.angle_alpha   90.00
_cell.angle_beta   90.00
_cell.angle_gamma   90.00
#
_symmetry.space_group_name_H-M   'P 1'
#
loop_
_entity.id
_entity.type
_entity.pdbx_description
1 polymer ?
#
loop_
_entity_poly.entity_id
_entity_poly.type
_entity_poly.pdbx_seq_one_letter_code
_entity_poly.pdbx_strand_id
1 'polypeptide(L)' 'MEKSKLTRHIGLRVDQEFYDNLHYLAEYEGRTINGEIRFIVQKYMRDFEYENGPLKELKKR' A
#
# COMPACT_ATOMS: atom_id res chain seq x y z
N MET A 1 -7.54 -25.82 10.74
CA MET A 1 -8.47 -24.66 10.73
C MET A 1 -7.72 -23.50 10.07
N GLU A 2 -7.82 -23.36 8.75
CA GLU A 2 -7.18 -22.27 8.01
C GLU A 2 -7.84 -20.94 8.39
N LYS A 3 -7.05 -20.00 8.92
CA LYS A 3 -7.48 -18.61 9.05
C LYS A 3 -7.65 -18.06 7.64
N SER A 4 -8.89 -17.94 7.17
CA SER A 4 -9.20 -17.25 5.93
C SER A 4 -8.54 -15.87 5.95
N LYS A 5 -7.72 -15.58 4.93
CA LYS A 5 -7.13 -14.25 4.73
C LYS A 5 -8.28 -13.25 4.64
N LEU A 6 -8.54 -12.53 5.74
CA LEU A 6 -9.49 -11.43 5.77
C LEU A 6 -8.98 -10.33 4.84
N THR A 7 -9.48 -10.31 3.62
CA THR A 7 -9.23 -9.22 2.67
C THR A 7 -9.98 -8.00 3.18
N ARG A 8 -9.25 -6.92 3.47
CA ARG A 8 -9.84 -5.64 3.88
C ARG A 8 -9.69 -4.64 2.74
N HIS A 9 -10.79 -3.98 2.39
CA HIS A 9 -10.78 -2.85 1.46
C HIS A 9 -10.32 -1.59 2.20
N ILE A 10 -9.38 -0.86 1.62
CA ILE A 10 -8.91 0.43 2.14
C ILE A 10 -9.35 1.48 1.12
N GLY A 11 -10.27 2.36 1.52
CA GLY A 11 -10.62 3.54 0.73
C GLY A 11 -9.62 4.66 1.01
N LEU A 12 -8.97 5.18 -0.03
CA LEU A 12 -8.09 6.35 0.05
C LEU A 12 -8.81 7.54 -0.59
N ARG A 13 -8.90 8.66 0.14
CA ARG A 13 -9.38 9.93 -0.42
C ARG A 13 -8.19 10.72 -0.92
N VAL A 14 -8.23 11.10 -2.19
CA VAL A 14 -7.17 11.86 -2.88
C VAL A 14 -7.84 12.95 -3.71
N ASP A 15 -7.10 14.01 -4.02
CA ASP A 15 -7.52 14.96 -5.04
C ASP A 15 -7.36 14.39 -6.46
N GLN A 16 -7.91 15.09 -7.45
CA GLN A 16 -7.91 14.65 -8.83
C GLN A 16 -6.48 14.59 -9.42
N GLU A 17 -5.64 15.58 -9.11
CA GLU A 17 -4.28 15.64 -9.63
C GLU A 17 -3.44 14.44 -9.16
N PHE A 18 -3.56 14.09 -7.88
CA PHE A 18 -2.92 12.91 -7.32
C PHE A 18 -3.44 11.63 -7.98
N TYR A 19 -4.76 11.51 -8.19
CA TYR A 19 -5.34 10.35 -8.86
C TYR A 19 -4.80 10.18 -10.28
N ASP A 20 -4.75 11.27 -11.07
CA ASP A 20 -4.29 11.25 -12.46
C ASP A 20 -2.80 10.87 -12.55
N ASN A 21 -1.97 11.46 -11.67
CA ASN A 21 -0.55 11.15 -11.59
C ASN A 21 -0.30 9.69 -11.18
N LEU A 22 -1.07 9.18 -10.22
CA LEU A 22 -0.99 7.79 -9.79
C LEU A 22 -1.46 6.82 -10.88
N HIS A 23 -2.52 7.17 -11.61
CA HIS A 23 -3.01 6.38 -12.73
C HIS A 23 -1.96 6.28 -13.83
N TYR A 24 -1.38 7.43 -14.23
CA TYR A 24 -0.30 7.49 -15.20
C TYR A 24 0.89 6.62 -14.78
N LEU A 25 1.33 6.72 -13.51
CA LEU A 25 2.44 5.93 -13.01
C LEU A 25 2.14 4.43 -13.05
N ALA A 26 0.93 4.04 -12.64
CA ALA A 26 0.51 2.65 -12.66
C ALA A 26 0.50 2.10 -14.09
N GLU A 27 -0.05 2.83 -15.06
CA GLU A 27 -0.03 2.43 -16.48
C GLU A 27 1.39 2.32 -17.02
N TYR A 28 2.25 3.31 -16.74
CA TYR A 28 3.65 3.31 -17.15
C TYR A 28 4.40 2.08 -16.64
N GLU A 29 4.11 1.67 -15.40
CA GLU A 29 4.71 0.51 -14.73
C GLU A 29 4.00 -0.82 -15.05
N GLY A 30 2.94 -0.80 -15.87
CA GLY A 30 2.16 -1.99 -16.24
C GLY A 30 1.34 -2.58 -15.08
N ARG A 31 0.89 -1.75 -14.14
CA ARG A 31 0.17 -2.12 -12.91
C ARG A 31 -1.20 -1.46 -12.85
N THR A 32 -2.11 -2.03 -12.05
CA THR A 32 -3.35 -1.34 -11.67
C THR A 32 -3.06 -0.31 -10.60
N ILE A 33 -3.89 0.72 -10.44
CA ILE A 33 -3.75 1.74 -9.38
C ILE A 33 -3.57 1.10 -7.99
N ASN A 34 -4.42 0.11 -7.66
CA ASN A 34 -4.31 -0.62 -6.39
C ASN A 34 -3.03 -1.45 -6.30
N GLY A 35 -2.56 -2.01 -7.41
CA GLY A 35 -1.28 -2.70 -7.49
C GLY A 35 -0.10 -1.76 -7.26
N GLU A 36 -0.15 -0.56 -7.84
CA GLU A 36 0.86 0.50 -7.65
C GLU A 36 0.94 0.93 -6.19
N ILE A 37 -0.20 1.33 -5.60
CA ILE A 37 -0.26 1.72 -4.19
C ILE A 37 0.22 0.61 -3.27
N ARG A 38 -0.18 -0.64 -3.51
CA ARG A 38 0.30 -1.78 -2.73
C ARG A 38 1.82 -1.92 -2.80
N PHE A 39 2.40 -1.80 -4.00
CA PHE A 39 3.85 -1.88 -4.17
C PHE A 39 4.58 -0.74 -3.47
N ILE A 40 4.14 0.50 -3.65
CA ILE A 40 4.72 1.69 -3.04
C ILE A 40 4.70 1.55 -1.50
N VAL A 41 3.55 1.19 -0.93
CA VAL A 41 3.41 1.00 0.52
C VAL A 41 4.30 -0.12 1.02
N GLN A 42 4.40 -1.24 0.29
CA GLN A 42 5.30 -2.35 0.66
C GLN A 42 6.78 -1.96 0.58
N LYS A 43 7.16 -1.17 -0.41
CA LYS A 43 8.52 -0.63 -0.52
C LYS A 43 8.80 0.29 0.67
N TYR A 44 7.92 1.24 0.94
CA TYR A 44 8.05 2.14 2.08
C TYR A 44 8.14 1.41 3.42
N MET A 45 7.33 0.37 3.65
CA MET A 45 7.42 -0.45 4.87
C MET A 45 8.78 -1.13 5.00
N ARG A 46 9.32 -1.71 3.93
CA ARG A 46 10.65 -2.36 3.94
C ARG A 46 11.76 -1.36 4.22
N ASP A 47 11.71 -0.19 3.58
CA ASP A 47 12.70 0.87 3.77
C ASP A 47 12.65 1.39 5.21
N PHE A 48 11.44 1.59 5.74
CA PHE A 48 11.23 1.95 7.14
C PHE A 48 11.79 0.89 8.12
N GLU A 49 11.52 -0.39 7.87
CA GLU A 49 12.02 -1.48 8.72
C GLU A 49 13.54 -1.62 8.69
N TYR A 50 14.15 -1.34 7.54
CA TYR A 50 15.61 -1.31 7.39
C TYR A 50 16.24 -0.21 8.27
N GLU A 51 15.63 0.98 8.31
CA GLU A 51 16.16 2.13 9.04
C GLU A 51 15.82 2.12 10.55
N ASN A 52 14.62 1.63 10.92
CA ASN A 52 14.07 1.79 12.27
C ASN A 52 13.93 0.47 13.04
N GLY A 53 14.22 -0.66 12.39
CA GLY A 53 13.91 -1.99 12.89
C GLY A 53 12.45 -2.41 12.62
N PRO A 54 12.08 -3.64 12.99
CA PRO A 54 10.83 -4.26 12.58
C PRO A 54 9.58 -3.51 13.06
N LEU A 55 8.55 -3.45 12.20
CA LEU A 55 7.25 -2.88 12.57
C LEU A 55 6.63 -3.70 13.71
N LYS A 56 6.32 -3.04 14.83
CA LYS A 56 5.70 -3.70 15.99
C LYS A 56 4.19 -3.81 15.80
N GLU A 57 3.59 -4.90 16.27
CA GLU A 57 2.13 -5.03 16.29
C GLU A 57 1.51 -3.92 17.13
N LEU A 58 0.63 -3.13 16.50
CA LEU A 58 -0.27 -2.24 17.24
C LEU A 58 -1.24 -3.11 18.03
N LYS A 59 -1.07 -3.19 19.35
CA LYS A 59 -2.09 -3.76 20.24
C LYS A 59 -3.37 -2.95 20.04
N LYS A 60 -4.41 -3.57 19.48
CA LYS A 60 -5.74 -2.98 19.43
C LYS A 60 -6.18 -2.69 20.87
N ARG A 61 -6.39 -1.41 21.18
CA ARG A 61 -7.14 -1.01 22.38
C ARG A 61 -8.62 -1.31 22.18
#